data_AF-B6WBK8-F1
#
_entry.id   AF-B6WBK8-F1
#
_cell.length_a   1.000
_cell.length_b   1.000
_cell.length_c   1.000
_cell.angle_alpha   90.00
_cell.angle_beta   90.00
_cell.angle_gamma   90.00
#
_symmetry.space_group_name_H-M   'P 1'
#
loop_
_entity.id
_entity.type
_entity.pdbx_description
1 polymer ?
#
loop_
_entity_poly.entity_id
_entity_poly.type
_entity_poly.pdbx_seq_one_letter_code
_entity_poly.pdbx_strand_id
1 'polypeptide(L)'
;MKNIYDKINDMDFEIEKIELDDFEKEKLIKTAKSYKKNKKSKKILPIAAALILVAGLNIPIVKAEVSKFTTDIKVTMMETFGASPDSYKYIAEINKPVTVGEDSFVIGNIAFEDNKIFINTLRNGENFKENTKNNSNLYKVVVDGKTYKAMGSSGSEGLLEDKKTSSENLMISFDKSFPKKDKASVDLYFADKNKSQIISIESPMNTINKDNKIFAENLKIKGTKATISLMKINPMTLTATIKNLDKAYVYELKGVDEKGNKISLDERVADENSTTFIYNKDFSDLSLDEIKDGRKINFTLSRSKINENSGKESDGNFEKFAEFSLSAK
;
A
#
# COMPACT_ATOMS: atom_id res chain seq x y z
N MET A 1 -25.11 18.14 -5.50
CA MET A 1 -23.75 18.67 -5.24
C MET A 1 -22.82 18.12 -6.31
N LYS A 2 -22.13 18.98 -7.06
CA LYS A 2 -21.23 18.58 -8.16
C LYS A 2 -19.85 18.22 -7.57
N ASN A 3 -19.42 17.01 -7.83
CA ASN A 3 -18.17 16.43 -7.36
C ASN A 3 -16.95 17.04 -8.10
N ILE A 4 -15.80 17.14 -7.43
CA ILE A 4 -14.58 17.81 -7.90
C ILE A 4 -14.05 17.28 -9.24
N TYR A 5 -14.35 16.04 -9.58
CA TYR A 5 -13.95 15.43 -10.85
C TYR A 5 -14.96 15.67 -11.99
N ASP A 6 -16.20 16.06 -11.70
CA ASP A 6 -17.08 16.75 -12.68
C ASP A 6 -16.56 18.16 -12.97
N LYS A 7 -15.93 18.82 -12.00
CA LYS A 7 -15.33 20.16 -12.20
C LYS A 7 -14.00 20.14 -12.95
N ILE A 8 -13.30 18.99 -12.98
CA ILE A 8 -11.98 18.84 -13.63
C ILE A 8 -12.08 18.26 -15.05
N ASN A 9 -13.08 17.42 -15.35
CA ASN A 9 -13.28 16.84 -16.68
C ASN A 9 -14.10 17.69 -17.65
N ASP A 10 -15.06 18.49 -17.16
CA ASP A 10 -15.84 19.44 -17.99
C ASP A 10 -15.13 20.80 -18.18
N MET A 11 -13.80 20.84 -18.07
CA MET A 11 -13.01 22.04 -18.36
C MET A 11 -12.96 22.34 -19.87
N ASP A 12 -14.08 22.75 -20.47
CA ASP A 12 -14.07 24.10 -21.00
C ASP A 12 -14.03 24.99 -19.77
N PHE A 13 -12.90 25.67 -19.56
CA PHE A 13 -12.64 26.48 -18.38
C PHE A 13 -13.84 27.41 -18.03
N GLU A 14 -14.75 26.99 -17.15
CA GLU A 14 -15.60 27.92 -16.39
C GLU A 14 -14.75 28.51 -15.26
N ILE A 15 -13.82 29.37 -15.68
CA ILE A 15 -12.95 30.23 -14.87
C ILE A 15 -13.76 31.19 -13.96
N GLU A 16 -15.07 31.30 -14.15
CA GLU A 16 -15.89 32.33 -13.52
C GLU A 16 -16.25 32.07 -12.05
N LYS A 17 -15.93 30.90 -11.49
CA LYS A 17 -16.25 30.58 -10.06
C LYS A 17 -15.05 30.35 -9.15
N ILE A 18 -13.84 30.52 -9.67
CA ILE A 18 -12.62 30.68 -8.89
C ILE A 18 -11.94 31.90 -9.46
N GLU A 19 -11.93 33.01 -8.72
CA GLU A 19 -11.20 34.22 -9.12
C GLU A 19 -9.70 33.95 -9.10
N LEU A 20 -9.21 33.28 -10.14
CA LEU A 20 -7.80 33.22 -10.48
C LEU A 20 -7.46 34.51 -11.22
N ASP A 21 -6.33 35.11 -10.91
CA ASP A 21 -5.81 36.19 -11.75
C ASP A 21 -5.28 35.64 -13.08
N ASP A 22 -5.05 36.52 -14.05
CA ASP A 22 -4.66 36.12 -15.39
C ASP A 22 -3.25 35.48 -15.43
N PHE A 23 -2.40 35.81 -14.47
CA PHE A 23 -1.06 35.24 -14.33
C PHE A 23 -1.11 33.79 -13.84
N GLU A 24 -1.99 33.49 -12.89
CA GLU A 24 -2.21 32.15 -12.35
C GLU A 24 -2.82 31.22 -13.40
N LYS A 25 -3.80 31.71 -14.17
CA LYS A 25 -4.35 30.98 -15.33
C LYS A 25 -3.28 30.70 -16.36
N GLU A 26 -2.47 31.70 -16.71
CA GLU A 26 -1.41 31.54 -17.69
C GLU A 26 -0.37 30.51 -17.23
N LYS A 27 0.00 30.51 -15.95
CA LYS A 27 0.95 29.54 -15.37
C LYS A 27 0.41 28.11 -15.37
N LEU A 28 -0.86 27.91 -15.01
CA LEU A 28 -1.53 26.61 -15.04
C LEU A 28 -1.63 26.08 -16.48
N ILE A 29 -2.07 26.96 -17.40
CA ILE A 29 -2.19 26.66 -18.84
C ILE A 29 -0.82 26.39 -19.47
N LYS A 30 0.22 27.14 -19.14
CA LYS A 30 1.59 26.96 -19.67
C LYS A 30 2.20 25.66 -19.16
N THR A 31 1.96 25.33 -17.89
CA THR A 31 2.35 24.03 -17.31
C THR A 31 1.64 22.90 -18.07
N ALA A 32 0.32 22.95 -18.24
CA ALA A 32 -0.44 21.96 -19.03
C ALA A 32 0.00 21.88 -20.51
N LYS A 33 0.24 23.02 -21.18
CA LYS A 33 0.62 23.12 -22.60
C LYS A 33 2.05 22.64 -22.87
N SER A 34 3.00 22.89 -21.96
CA SER A 34 4.39 22.45 -22.12
C SER A 34 4.51 20.93 -22.24
N TYR A 35 3.62 20.17 -21.58
CA TYR A 35 3.59 18.71 -21.65
C TYR A 35 2.78 18.18 -22.85
N LYS A 36 1.77 18.93 -23.34
CA LYS A 36 1.04 18.59 -24.59
C LYS A 36 1.95 18.49 -25.82
N LYS A 37 3.11 19.17 -25.81
CA LYS A 37 4.09 19.11 -26.91
C LYS A 37 4.86 17.78 -27.02
N ASN A 38 4.84 16.92 -26.00
CA ASN A 38 5.75 15.75 -25.97
C ASN A 38 5.15 14.37 -26.30
N LYS A 39 3.84 14.15 -26.44
CA LYS A 39 3.30 12.83 -26.88
C LYS A 39 1.97 12.95 -27.66
N LYS A 40 1.93 12.39 -28.87
CA LYS A 40 0.79 12.37 -29.82
C LYS A 40 -0.32 11.35 -29.50
N SER A 41 -0.62 11.03 -28.23
CA SER A 41 -1.65 10.01 -27.90
C SER A 41 -2.84 10.58 -27.13
N LYS A 42 -4.05 10.31 -27.63
CA LYS A 42 -5.38 10.83 -27.21
C LYS A 42 -5.89 10.42 -25.81
N LYS A 43 -5.06 10.17 -24.80
CA LYS A 43 -5.52 9.72 -23.45
C LYS A 43 -4.89 10.58 -22.33
N ILE A 44 -5.23 11.88 -22.32
CA ILE A 44 -4.57 12.98 -21.55
C ILE A 44 -5.10 13.14 -20.10
N LEU A 45 -6.24 12.54 -19.77
CA LEU A 45 -7.00 12.85 -18.55
C LEU A 45 -6.28 12.57 -17.22
N PRO A 46 -5.64 11.40 -17.00
CA PRO A 46 -4.99 11.09 -15.71
C PRO A 46 -3.76 11.97 -15.44
N ILE A 47 -3.08 12.40 -16.51
CA ILE A 47 -1.89 13.26 -16.45
C ILE A 47 -2.30 14.69 -16.06
N ALA A 48 -3.44 15.19 -16.53
CA ALA A 48 -3.95 16.51 -16.15
C ALA A 48 -4.35 16.58 -14.67
N ALA A 49 -5.02 15.55 -14.13
CA ALA A 49 -5.38 15.49 -12.71
C ALA A 49 -4.15 15.44 -11.79
N ALA A 50 -3.13 14.64 -12.13
CA ALA A 50 -1.85 14.61 -11.41
C ALA A 50 -1.11 15.96 -11.44
N LEU A 51 -1.16 16.64 -12.58
CA LEU A 51 -0.53 17.95 -12.75
C LEU A 51 -1.30 19.06 -12.05
N ILE A 52 -2.63 18.95 -11.91
CA ILE A 52 -3.46 19.86 -11.10
C ILE A 52 -3.21 19.63 -9.61
N LEU A 53 -2.96 18.39 -9.17
CA LEU A 53 -2.53 18.10 -7.79
C LEU A 53 -1.18 18.76 -7.48
N VAL A 54 -0.19 18.59 -8.36
CA VAL A 54 1.15 19.18 -8.19
C VAL A 54 1.17 20.71 -8.36
N ALA A 55 0.38 21.25 -9.30
CA ALA A 55 0.29 22.70 -9.53
C ALA A 55 -0.61 23.41 -8.50
N GLY A 56 -1.71 22.79 -8.09
CA GLY A 56 -2.70 23.34 -7.16
C GLY A 56 -2.19 23.48 -5.72
N LEU A 57 -1.23 22.66 -5.29
CA LEU A 57 -0.51 22.87 -4.01
C LEU A 57 0.23 24.22 -3.94
N ASN A 58 0.61 24.78 -5.11
CA ASN A 58 1.33 26.04 -5.24
C ASN A 58 0.43 27.24 -5.57
N ILE A 59 -0.90 27.04 -5.66
CA ILE A 59 -1.89 28.10 -5.92
C ILE A 59 -2.71 28.29 -4.63
N PRO A 60 -2.58 29.43 -3.91
CA PRO A 60 -3.17 29.61 -2.58
C PRO A 60 -4.67 29.31 -2.49
N ILE A 61 -5.42 29.63 -3.54
CA ILE A 61 -6.89 29.49 -3.58
C ILE A 61 -7.34 28.03 -3.74
N VAL A 62 -6.55 27.20 -4.43
CA VAL A 62 -6.89 25.77 -4.72
C VAL A 62 -6.19 24.83 -3.73
N LYS A 63 -5.22 25.34 -2.97
CA LYS A 63 -4.41 24.60 -2.01
C LYS A 63 -5.24 23.87 -0.96
N ALA A 64 -6.30 24.48 -0.41
CA ALA A 64 -7.09 23.86 0.65
C ALA A 64 -7.81 22.58 0.19
N GLU A 65 -8.42 22.62 -1.00
CA GLU A 65 -9.15 21.50 -1.58
C GLU A 65 -8.19 20.38 -2.03
N VAL A 66 -7.06 20.75 -2.61
CA VAL A 66 -5.99 19.81 -2.98
C VAL A 66 -5.38 19.14 -1.74
N SER A 67 -5.12 19.89 -0.67
CA SER A 67 -4.62 19.36 0.60
C SER A 67 -5.62 18.40 1.25
N LYS A 68 -6.92 18.71 1.18
CA LYS A 68 -7.98 17.81 1.66
C LYS A 68 -7.95 16.51 0.86
N PHE A 69 -7.93 16.60 -0.46
CA PHE A 69 -7.90 15.43 -1.33
C PHE A 69 -6.65 14.56 -1.12
N THR A 70 -5.46 15.14 -0.99
CA THR A 70 -4.24 14.38 -0.66
C THR A 70 -4.33 13.70 0.71
N THR A 71 -5.02 14.33 1.66
CA THR A 71 -5.29 13.74 2.99
C THR A 71 -6.24 12.55 2.85
N ASP A 72 -7.34 12.70 2.12
CA ASP A 72 -8.33 11.64 1.90
C ASP A 72 -7.70 10.40 1.22
N ILE A 73 -6.75 10.60 0.30
CA ILE A 73 -5.99 9.49 -0.30
C ILE A 73 -5.13 8.75 0.73
N LYS A 74 -4.44 9.49 1.62
CA LYS A 74 -3.65 8.87 2.69
C LYS A 74 -4.54 8.12 3.67
N VAL A 75 -5.67 8.71 4.07
CA VAL A 75 -6.70 8.05 4.91
C VAL A 75 -7.09 6.72 4.27
N THR A 76 -7.48 6.75 3.00
CA THR A 76 -7.94 5.56 2.26
C THR A 76 -6.87 4.45 2.24
N MET A 77 -5.61 4.81 2.03
CA MET A 77 -4.49 3.86 2.05
C MET A 77 -4.32 3.22 3.43
N MET A 78 -4.33 4.01 4.50
CA MET A 78 -4.22 3.50 5.86
C MET A 78 -5.40 2.63 6.26
N GLU A 79 -6.62 3.09 5.97
CA GLU A 79 -7.84 2.34 6.22
C GLU A 79 -7.82 1.00 5.53
N THR A 80 -7.30 0.92 4.30
CA THR A 80 -7.15 -0.35 3.58
C THR A 80 -6.29 -1.36 4.34
N PHE A 81 -5.17 -0.92 4.92
CA PHE A 81 -4.25 -1.81 5.63
C PHE A 81 -4.52 -1.93 7.13
N GLY A 82 -5.48 -1.16 7.65
CA GLY A 82 -5.73 -1.06 9.09
C GLY A 82 -4.57 -0.40 9.84
N ALA A 83 -3.83 0.48 9.16
CA ALA A 83 -2.75 1.22 9.74
C ALA A 83 -3.27 2.24 10.77
N SER A 84 -2.48 2.47 11.82
CA SER A 84 -2.72 3.52 12.79
C SER A 84 -2.58 4.91 12.13
N PRO A 85 -3.36 5.92 12.56
CA PRO A 85 -3.09 7.32 12.23
C PRO A 85 -1.63 7.74 12.50
N ASP A 86 -0.95 7.15 13.49
CA ASP A 86 0.47 7.45 13.76
C ASP A 86 1.39 7.13 12.57
N SER A 87 0.92 6.36 11.58
CA SER A 87 1.68 6.05 10.36
C SER A 87 1.81 7.24 9.38
N TYR A 88 0.98 8.29 9.51
CA TYR A 88 1.00 9.46 8.61
C TYR A 88 2.38 10.07 8.41
N LYS A 89 3.18 10.17 9.48
CA LYS A 89 4.53 10.76 9.47
C LYS A 89 5.56 9.96 8.66
N TYR A 90 5.23 8.71 8.29
CA TYR A 90 6.10 7.82 7.53
C TYR A 90 5.70 7.65 6.06
N ILE A 91 4.55 8.22 5.67
CA ILE A 91 4.05 8.14 4.30
C ILE A 91 4.60 9.32 3.50
N ALA A 92 5.31 9.01 2.41
CA ALA A 92 5.78 10.00 1.46
C ALA A 92 4.70 10.29 0.41
N GLU A 93 4.37 11.56 0.25
CA GLU A 93 3.53 12.05 -0.85
C GLU A 93 4.39 12.20 -2.10
N ILE A 94 4.02 11.46 -3.15
CA ILE A 94 4.76 11.44 -4.41
C ILE A 94 4.03 12.28 -5.46
N ASN A 95 2.72 12.11 -5.57
CA ASN A 95 1.83 12.80 -6.50
C ASN A 95 2.38 12.87 -7.95
N LYS A 96 3.01 11.79 -8.41
CA LYS A 96 3.74 11.79 -9.70
C LYS A 96 2.92 11.10 -10.79
N PRO A 97 2.62 11.77 -11.92
CA PRO A 97 2.00 11.11 -13.07
C PRO A 97 2.94 10.11 -13.70
N VAL A 98 2.39 8.97 -14.10
CA VAL A 98 3.09 7.88 -14.77
C VAL A 98 2.28 7.42 -15.97
N THR A 99 2.99 7.10 -17.05
CA THR A 99 2.41 6.45 -18.23
C THR A 99 3.30 5.28 -18.61
N VAL A 100 2.73 4.09 -18.66
CA VAL A 100 3.39 2.86 -19.12
C VAL A 100 2.48 2.23 -20.16
N GLY A 101 2.96 2.15 -21.41
CA GLY A 101 2.11 1.68 -22.49
C GLY A 101 0.87 2.53 -22.66
N GLU A 102 -0.29 1.92 -22.39
CA GLU A 102 -1.61 2.56 -22.40
C GLU A 102 -2.16 2.85 -21.00
N ASP A 103 -1.52 2.35 -19.95
CA ASP A 103 -1.89 2.65 -18.57
C ASP A 103 -1.34 4.03 -18.18
N SER A 104 -2.19 4.83 -17.54
CA SER A 104 -1.86 6.16 -17.06
C SER A 104 -2.47 6.37 -15.69
N PHE A 105 -1.61 6.65 -14.73
CA PHE A 105 -1.96 6.69 -13.31
C PHE A 105 -1.11 7.72 -12.55
N VAL A 106 -1.50 8.01 -11.33
CA VAL A 106 -0.73 8.83 -10.39
C VAL A 106 -0.22 7.96 -9.28
N ILE A 107 1.06 8.03 -8.96
CA ILE A 107 1.57 7.49 -7.68
C ILE A 107 1.21 8.53 -6.63
N GLY A 108 0.24 8.22 -5.77
CA GLY A 108 -0.19 9.13 -4.71
C GLY A 108 0.80 9.11 -3.56
N ASN A 109 0.81 7.99 -2.84
CA ASN A 109 1.56 7.81 -1.60
C ASN A 109 2.40 6.54 -1.61
N ILE A 110 3.50 6.56 -0.86
CA ILE A 110 4.36 5.38 -0.68
C ILE A 110 4.92 5.32 0.75
N ALA A 111 5.02 4.12 1.29
CA ALA A 111 5.71 3.83 2.55
C ALA A 111 6.49 2.52 2.44
N PHE A 112 7.61 2.45 3.16
CA PHE A 112 8.52 1.31 3.16
C PHE A 112 8.61 0.71 4.57
N GLU A 113 8.37 -0.59 4.68
CA GLU A 113 8.44 -1.37 5.93
C GLU A 113 9.15 -2.70 5.64
N ASP A 114 10.30 -2.94 6.29
CA ASP A 114 11.16 -4.10 6.02
C ASP A 114 11.41 -4.33 4.53
N ASN A 115 10.80 -5.36 3.95
CA ASN A 115 10.86 -5.77 2.56
C ASN A 115 9.55 -5.49 1.81
N LYS A 116 8.69 -4.62 2.34
CA LYS A 116 7.37 -4.32 1.79
C LYS A 116 7.28 -2.86 1.39
N ILE A 117 6.55 -2.62 0.31
CA ILE A 117 6.11 -1.31 -0.10
C ILE A 117 4.60 -1.26 0.04
N PHE A 118 4.10 -0.28 0.78
CA PHE A 118 2.71 0.11 0.74
C PHE A 118 2.61 1.28 -0.24
N ILE A 119 1.84 1.13 -1.30
CA ILE A 119 1.71 2.14 -2.37
C ILE A 119 0.24 2.38 -2.69
N ASN A 120 -0.10 3.64 -2.87
CA ASN A 120 -1.37 4.06 -3.43
C ASN A 120 -1.17 4.58 -4.86
N THR A 121 -2.00 4.12 -5.79
CA THR A 121 -2.08 4.68 -7.14
C THR A 121 -3.51 5.07 -7.50
N LEU A 122 -3.64 6.11 -8.32
CA LEU A 122 -4.92 6.70 -8.71
C LEU A 122 -5.09 6.61 -10.23
N ARG A 123 -6.27 6.18 -10.67
CA ARG A 123 -6.63 6.01 -12.09
C ARG A 123 -8.00 6.60 -12.38
N ASN A 124 -8.33 6.75 -13.66
CA ASN A 124 -9.68 7.08 -14.09
C ASN A 124 -10.63 5.93 -13.70
N GLY A 125 -11.66 6.24 -12.91
CA GLY A 125 -12.68 5.31 -12.43
C GLY A 125 -13.60 4.76 -13.51
N GLU A 126 -13.62 5.33 -14.71
CA GLU A 126 -14.32 4.72 -15.87
C GLU A 126 -13.69 3.37 -16.23
N ASN A 127 -12.36 3.26 -16.19
CA ASN A 127 -11.65 2.00 -16.43
C ASN A 127 -12.00 0.93 -15.38
N PHE A 128 -12.39 1.35 -14.17
CA PHE A 128 -12.84 0.45 -13.11
C PHE A 128 -14.21 -0.14 -13.43
N LYS A 129 -15.14 0.66 -13.96
CA LYS A 129 -16.51 0.23 -14.28
C LYS A 129 -16.56 -0.71 -15.48
N GLU A 130 -15.70 -0.49 -16.47
CA GLU A 130 -15.71 -1.26 -17.72
C GLU A 130 -14.83 -2.52 -17.67
N ASN A 131 -14.07 -2.72 -16.58
CA ASN A 131 -13.09 -3.81 -16.43
C ASN A 131 -12.06 -3.88 -17.59
N THR A 132 -11.78 -2.75 -18.25
CA THR A 132 -10.90 -2.61 -19.42
C THR A 132 -9.44 -2.33 -19.02
N LYS A 133 -9.03 -2.78 -17.83
CA LYS A 133 -7.79 -2.34 -17.19
C LYS A 133 -6.53 -2.86 -17.90
N ASN A 134 -5.67 -1.91 -18.27
CA ASN A 134 -4.24 -2.17 -18.47
C ASN A 134 -3.54 -1.95 -17.14
N ASN A 135 -3.12 -3.03 -16.45
CA ASN A 135 -2.46 -2.92 -15.16
C ASN A 135 -0.94 -2.95 -15.33
N SER A 136 -0.31 -1.80 -15.21
CA SER A 136 1.14 -1.75 -15.01
C SER A 136 1.47 -2.18 -13.59
N ASN A 137 2.43 -3.09 -13.45
CA ASN A 137 2.84 -3.61 -12.15
C ASN A 137 4.21 -3.07 -11.76
N LEU A 138 4.37 -2.72 -10.48
CA LEU A 138 5.68 -2.47 -9.89
C LEU A 138 6.37 -3.82 -9.67
N TYR A 139 7.34 -4.16 -10.52
CA TYR A 139 8.00 -5.48 -10.49
C TYR A 139 9.42 -5.43 -9.92
N LYS A 140 10.02 -4.22 -9.86
CA LYS A 140 11.40 -4.02 -9.39
C LYS A 140 11.55 -2.63 -8.79
N VAL A 141 12.38 -2.54 -7.76
CA VAL A 141 12.82 -1.28 -7.17
C VAL A 141 14.34 -1.26 -7.07
N VAL A 142 14.95 -0.11 -7.33
CA VAL A 142 16.37 0.12 -7.07
C VAL A 142 16.49 1.20 -5.99
N VAL A 143 17.11 0.88 -4.87
CA VAL A 143 17.37 1.81 -3.76
C VAL A 143 18.87 2.03 -3.65
N ASP A 144 19.32 3.27 -3.84
CA ASP A 144 20.74 3.64 -3.84
C ASP A 144 21.62 2.68 -4.68
N GLY A 145 21.15 2.33 -5.88
CA GLY A 145 21.83 1.40 -6.79
C GLY A 145 21.67 -0.09 -6.48
N LYS A 146 21.06 -0.47 -5.35
CA LYS A 146 20.77 -1.88 -5.01
C LYS A 146 19.40 -2.30 -5.52
N THR A 147 19.34 -3.44 -6.23
CA THR A 147 18.09 -3.96 -6.82
C THR A 147 17.32 -4.86 -5.86
N TYR A 148 16.00 -4.70 -5.85
CA TYR A 148 15.00 -5.47 -5.10
C TYR A 148 13.91 -5.93 -6.07
N LYS A 149 13.52 -7.19 -6.00
CA LYS A 149 12.54 -7.80 -6.91
C LYS A 149 11.22 -8.05 -6.19
N ALA A 150 10.11 -7.68 -6.81
CA ALA A 150 8.79 -7.96 -6.27
C ALA A 150 8.53 -9.48 -6.31
N MET A 151 7.97 -10.02 -5.23
CA MET A 151 7.59 -11.43 -5.09
C MET A 151 6.09 -11.64 -5.22
N GLY A 152 5.30 -10.65 -4.81
CA GLY A 152 3.85 -10.71 -4.82
C GLY A 152 3.25 -9.43 -4.27
N SER A 153 1.96 -9.25 -4.53
CA SER A 153 1.21 -8.09 -4.06
C SER A 153 -0.17 -8.51 -3.59
N SER A 154 -0.67 -7.82 -2.56
CA SER A 154 -2.05 -7.89 -2.13
C SER A 154 -2.58 -6.50 -1.83
N GLY A 155 -3.88 -6.31 -1.88
CA GLY A 155 -4.45 -5.01 -1.65
C GLY A 155 -5.91 -4.94 -2.04
N SER A 156 -6.38 -3.72 -2.20
CA SER A 156 -7.74 -3.45 -2.66
C SER A 156 -7.72 -2.32 -3.70
N GLU A 157 -8.75 -2.33 -4.53
CA GLU A 157 -9.06 -1.22 -5.41
C GLU A 157 -10.52 -0.86 -5.25
N GLY A 158 -10.81 0.43 -5.20
CA GLY A 158 -12.17 0.94 -5.08
C GLY A 158 -12.31 2.29 -5.75
N LEU A 159 -13.56 2.65 -6.06
CA LEU A 159 -13.88 4.03 -6.43
C LEU A 159 -13.81 4.91 -5.18
N LEU A 160 -13.24 6.10 -5.32
CA LEU A 160 -13.36 7.13 -4.30
C LEU A 160 -14.80 7.68 -4.26
N GLU A 161 -15.12 8.51 -3.27
CA GLU A 161 -16.45 9.11 -3.09
C GLU A 161 -16.95 9.85 -4.35
N ASP A 162 -16.00 10.30 -5.17
CA ASP A 162 -16.21 10.95 -6.44
C ASP A 162 -16.82 10.04 -7.53
N LYS A 163 -16.72 8.71 -7.41
CA LYS A 163 -17.11 7.72 -8.42
C LYS A 163 -16.47 7.91 -9.79
N LYS A 164 -15.40 8.70 -9.86
CA LYS A 164 -14.68 9.11 -11.07
C LYS A 164 -13.20 8.77 -11.01
N THR A 165 -12.70 8.46 -9.84
CA THR A 165 -11.33 8.05 -9.60
C THR A 165 -11.35 6.72 -8.91
N SER A 166 -10.58 5.78 -9.43
CA SER A 166 -10.25 4.58 -8.67
C SER A 166 -8.95 4.78 -7.92
N SER A 167 -8.95 4.29 -6.69
CA SER A 167 -7.78 4.22 -5.82
C SER A 167 -7.41 2.76 -5.65
N GLU A 168 -6.18 2.42 -6.02
CA GLU A 168 -5.60 1.11 -5.82
C GLU A 168 -4.54 1.20 -4.71
N ASN A 169 -4.73 0.44 -3.64
CA ASN A 169 -3.86 0.37 -2.48
C ASN A 169 -3.21 -1.00 -2.44
N LEU A 170 -1.90 -1.07 -2.66
CA LEU A 170 -1.14 -2.32 -2.71
C LEU A 170 -0.08 -2.39 -1.62
N MET A 171 0.00 -3.54 -0.97
CA MET A 171 1.18 -4.00 -0.25
C MET A 171 1.94 -4.96 -1.15
N ILE A 172 3.17 -4.63 -1.50
CA ILE A 172 4.03 -5.38 -2.41
C ILE A 172 5.23 -5.89 -1.63
N SER A 173 5.43 -7.20 -1.60
CA SER A 173 6.56 -7.86 -0.94
C SER A 173 7.74 -8.00 -1.87
N PHE A 174 8.95 -7.84 -1.35
CA PHE A 174 10.21 -7.93 -2.08
C PHE A 174 11.12 -9.02 -1.50
N ASP A 175 12.06 -9.47 -2.34
CA ASP A 175 13.03 -10.54 -2.06
C ASP A 175 13.92 -10.33 -0.83
N LYS A 176 14.08 -9.09 -0.37
CA LYS A 176 14.89 -8.74 0.80
C LYS A 176 14.52 -7.38 1.38
N SER A 177 14.91 -7.14 2.62
CA SER A 177 14.61 -5.89 3.33
C SER A 177 15.36 -4.68 2.76
N PHE A 178 14.65 -3.56 2.66
CA PHE A 178 15.17 -2.26 2.32
C PHE A 178 16.08 -1.70 3.44
N PRO A 179 17.02 -0.78 3.13
CA PRO A 179 17.90 -0.19 4.14
C PRO A 179 17.14 0.76 5.07
N LYS A 180 17.55 0.88 6.32
CA LYS A 180 17.03 1.92 7.23
C LYS A 180 17.74 3.24 6.97
N LYS A 181 17.06 4.21 6.37
CA LYS A 181 17.60 5.55 6.06
C LYS A 181 16.51 6.61 6.11
N ASP A 182 16.85 7.79 6.59
CA ASP A 182 15.89 8.91 6.65
C ASP A 182 15.43 9.35 5.26
N LYS A 183 16.31 9.26 4.25
CA LYS A 183 16.00 9.46 2.83
C LYS A 183 16.90 8.57 1.97
N ALA A 184 16.36 8.04 0.87
CA ALA A 184 17.09 7.27 -0.13
C ALA A 184 16.63 7.65 -1.54
N SER A 185 17.53 7.48 -2.52
CA SER A 185 17.15 7.58 -3.93
C SER A 185 16.51 6.26 -4.37
N VAL A 186 15.31 6.34 -4.94
CA VAL A 186 14.50 5.18 -5.28
C VAL A 186 14.05 5.27 -6.73
N ASP A 187 14.41 4.26 -7.52
CA ASP A 187 13.86 4.05 -8.85
C ASP A 187 12.79 2.96 -8.81
N LEU A 188 11.55 3.33 -9.13
CA LEU A 188 10.42 2.43 -9.25
C LEU A 188 10.28 1.97 -10.71
N TYR A 189 10.31 0.66 -10.95
CA TYR A 189 10.19 0.10 -12.29
C TYR A 189 8.80 -0.48 -12.48
N PHE A 190 8.01 0.21 -13.29
CA PHE A 190 6.69 -0.25 -13.71
C PHE A 190 6.79 -0.89 -15.09
N ALA A 191 6.03 -1.97 -15.31
CA ALA A 191 5.88 -2.57 -16.63
C ALA A 191 4.45 -3.03 -16.87
N ASP A 192 4.02 -2.93 -18.13
CA ASP A 192 2.90 -3.70 -18.68
C ASP A 192 3.45 -4.81 -19.59
N LYS A 193 2.58 -5.47 -20.38
CA LYS A 193 3.00 -6.56 -21.28
C LYS A 193 4.04 -6.13 -22.33
N ASN A 194 4.12 -4.85 -22.70
CA ASN A 194 4.84 -4.38 -23.89
C ASN A 194 5.85 -3.26 -23.60
N LYS A 195 5.70 -2.51 -22.51
CA LYS A 195 6.50 -1.33 -22.18
C LYS A 195 6.87 -1.32 -20.71
N SER A 196 7.96 -0.62 -20.41
CA SER A 196 8.36 -0.32 -19.04
C SER A 196 8.70 1.15 -18.88
N GLN A 197 8.58 1.64 -17.66
CA GLN A 197 8.92 3.00 -17.28
C GLN A 197 9.62 2.99 -15.92
N ILE A 198 10.65 3.82 -15.81
CA ILE A 198 11.38 4.06 -14.57
C ILE A 198 10.91 5.39 -14.00
N ILE A 199 10.59 5.41 -12.72
CA ILE A 199 10.17 6.58 -11.97
C ILE A 199 11.09 6.77 -10.78
N SER A 200 11.95 7.79 -10.87
CA SER A 200 12.86 8.16 -9.79
C SER A 200 12.17 9.09 -8.78
N ILE A 201 12.29 8.78 -7.50
CA ILE A 201 11.79 9.56 -6.36
C ILE A 201 12.84 9.60 -5.25
N GLU A 202 12.64 10.50 -4.29
CA GLU A 202 13.30 10.44 -2.99
C GLU A 202 12.26 10.07 -1.94
N SER A 203 12.56 9.12 -1.07
CA SER A 203 11.64 8.69 -0.01
C SER A 203 12.37 8.28 1.26
N PRO A 204 11.79 8.50 2.46
CA PRO A 204 12.20 7.79 3.66
C PRO A 204 12.12 6.28 3.46
N MET A 205 13.08 5.56 4.06
CA MET A 205 13.25 4.13 3.86
C MET A 205 13.31 3.42 5.21
N ASN A 206 12.31 2.59 5.50
CA ASN A 206 12.19 1.84 6.74
C ASN A 206 12.33 2.70 8.02
N THR A 207 11.97 3.99 7.94
CA THR A 207 11.99 4.89 9.11
C THR A 207 10.94 4.50 10.13
N ILE A 208 9.82 3.92 9.69
CA ILE A 208 8.77 3.39 10.55
C ILE A 208 9.26 2.32 11.52
N ASN A 209 10.32 1.59 11.15
CA ASN A 209 10.91 0.56 12.00
C ASN A 209 11.52 1.11 13.30
N LYS A 210 11.65 2.44 13.45
CA LYS A 210 12.00 3.08 14.72
C LYS A 210 10.91 2.90 15.78
N ASP A 211 9.66 2.73 15.36
CA ASP A 211 8.50 2.56 16.25
C ASP A 211 8.09 1.08 16.41
N ASN A 212 8.95 0.14 16.01
CA ASN A 212 8.69 -1.29 16.19
C ASN A 212 8.68 -1.63 17.68
N LYS A 213 7.58 -2.20 18.17
CA LYS A 213 7.54 -2.94 19.43
C LYS A 213 7.58 -4.43 19.16
N ILE A 214 8.32 -5.17 19.98
CA ILE A 214 8.63 -6.58 19.72
C ILE A 214 7.77 -7.47 20.62
N PHE A 215 6.98 -8.36 20.03
CA PHE A 215 6.28 -9.41 20.75
C PHE A 215 7.21 -10.58 21.06
N ALA A 216 7.97 -11.01 20.05
CA ALA A 216 8.89 -12.13 20.15
C ALA A 216 10.01 -12.00 19.13
N GLU A 217 11.19 -12.49 19.49
CA GLU A 217 12.34 -12.62 18.60
C GLU A 217 13.03 -13.96 18.92
N ASN A 218 13.32 -14.75 17.89
CA ASN A 218 13.94 -16.07 17.98
C ASN A 218 13.28 -17.01 19.01
N LEU A 219 11.95 -16.94 19.17
CA LEU A 219 11.20 -17.73 20.14
C LEU A 219 10.81 -19.10 19.54
N LYS A 220 11.30 -20.18 20.15
CA LYS A 220 10.87 -21.54 19.79
C LYS A 220 9.43 -21.77 20.21
N ILE A 221 8.60 -22.26 19.30
CA ILE A 221 7.20 -22.61 19.60
C ILE A 221 7.19 -23.99 20.26
N LYS A 222 6.79 -24.03 21.54
CA LYS A 222 6.80 -25.24 22.36
C LYS A 222 6.03 -26.37 21.68
N GLY A 223 6.59 -27.58 21.70
CA GLY A 223 5.98 -28.77 21.07
C GLY A 223 6.16 -28.86 19.56
N THR A 224 6.88 -27.93 18.93
CA THR A 224 7.13 -27.93 17.48
C THR A 224 8.61 -27.66 17.17
N LYS A 225 9.01 -27.84 15.90
CA LYS A 225 10.32 -27.37 15.39
C LYS A 225 10.27 -25.91 14.90
N ALA A 226 9.08 -25.31 14.92
CA ALA A 226 8.85 -23.96 14.42
C ALA A 226 9.43 -22.92 15.37
N THR A 227 9.91 -21.81 14.81
CA THR A 227 10.48 -20.70 15.57
C THR A 227 9.91 -19.39 15.04
N ILE A 228 9.33 -18.59 15.93
CA ILE A 228 9.00 -17.19 15.63
C ILE A 228 10.32 -16.45 15.53
N SER A 229 10.77 -16.22 14.31
CA SER A 229 12.02 -15.48 14.09
C SER A 229 11.88 -14.03 14.53
N LEU A 230 10.74 -13.41 14.19
CA LEU A 230 10.38 -12.06 14.63
C LEU A 230 8.86 -11.91 14.60
N MET A 231 8.29 -11.35 15.66
CA MET A 231 6.93 -10.84 15.68
C MET A 231 6.96 -9.43 16.24
N LYS A 232 6.49 -8.47 15.46
CA LYS A 232 6.58 -7.05 15.78
C LYS A 232 5.39 -6.27 15.26
N ILE A 233 5.10 -5.17 15.94
CA ILE A 233 4.06 -4.22 15.57
C ILE A 233 4.67 -2.83 15.40
N ASN A 234 4.18 -2.09 14.43
CA ASN A 234 4.43 -0.67 14.28
C ASN A 234 3.14 0.01 13.77
N PRO A 235 3.13 1.34 13.57
CA PRO A 235 1.93 2.04 13.12
C PRO A 235 1.36 1.58 11.78
N MET A 236 2.12 0.89 10.91
CA MET A 236 1.63 0.43 9.61
C MET A 236 1.05 -0.98 9.67
N THR A 237 1.68 -1.88 10.43
CA THR A 237 1.26 -3.29 10.45
C THR A 237 1.78 -4.05 11.67
N LEU A 238 1.15 -5.18 11.95
CA LEU A 238 1.69 -6.25 12.80
C LEU A 238 2.13 -7.41 11.89
N THR A 239 3.37 -7.83 12.02
CA THR A 239 4.00 -8.89 11.21
C THR A 239 4.57 -9.98 12.11
N ALA A 240 4.35 -11.24 11.74
CA ALA A 240 5.00 -12.39 12.35
C ALA A 240 5.70 -13.22 11.27
N THR A 241 6.99 -13.52 11.44
CA THR A 241 7.75 -14.42 10.56
C THR A 241 8.13 -15.68 11.32
N ILE A 242 7.62 -16.82 10.86
CA ILE A 242 7.80 -18.12 11.50
C ILE A 242 8.62 -19.02 10.57
N LYS A 243 9.70 -19.58 11.09
CA LYS A 243 10.59 -20.52 10.39
C LYS A 243 10.19 -21.96 10.69
N ASN A 244 10.58 -22.87 9.78
CA ASN A 244 10.40 -24.32 9.90
C ASN A 244 8.94 -24.77 10.01
N LEU A 245 8.04 -24.09 9.28
CA LEU A 245 6.70 -24.61 9.02
C LEU A 245 6.74 -25.61 7.86
N ASP A 246 5.82 -26.57 7.87
CA ASP A 246 5.74 -27.63 6.88
C ASP A 246 5.01 -27.11 5.63
N LYS A 247 5.68 -27.15 4.48
CA LYS A 247 5.15 -26.65 3.20
C LYS A 247 3.97 -27.46 2.66
N ALA A 248 3.65 -28.61 3.23
CA ALA A 248 2.45 -29.37 2.89
C ALA A 248 1.15 -28.76 3.47
N TYR A 249 1.25 -27.65 4.20
CA TYR A 249 0.14 -27.02 4.92
C TYR A 249 0.04 -25.52 4.63
N VAL A 250 -1.20 -25.02 4.67
CA VAL A 250 -1.54 -23.60 4.81
C VAL A 250 -1.73 -23.29 6.29
N TYR A 251 -1.29 -22.13 6.73
CA TYR A 251 -1.33 -21.74 8.14
C TYR A 251 -2.22 -20.51 8.39
N GLU A 252 -2.85 -20.50 9.56
CA GLU A 252 -3.56 -19.33 10.09
C GLU A 252 -3.01 -18.98 11.47
N LEU A 253 -2.78 -17.69 11.72
CA LEU A 253 -2.37 -17.18 13.02
C LEU A 253 -3.45 -16.25 13.58
N LYS A 254 -4.15 -16.72 14.61
CA LYS A 254 -5.23 -15.98 15.27
C LYS A 254 -4.87 -15.72 16.73
N GLY A 255 -5.19 -14.55 17.24
CA GLY A 255 -4.97 -14.14 18.62
C GLY A 255 -6.27 -13.79 19.32
N VAL A 256 -6.34 -14.03 20.64
CA VAL A 256 -7.44 -13.60 21.49
C VAL A 256 -6.87 -12.97 22.76
N ASP A 257 -7.36 -11.78 23.11
CA ASP A 257 -6.98 -11.12 24.36
C ASP A 257 -7.79 -11.65 25.56
N GLU A 258 -7.49 -11.16 26.78
CA GLU A 258 -8.19 -11.57 28.00
C GLU A 258 -9.69 -11.21 28.02
N LYS A 259 -10.14 -10.30 27.16
CA LYS A 259 -11.54 -9.87 27.03
C LYS A 259 -12.28 -10.61 25.91
N GLY A 260 -11.60 -11.51 25.18
CA GLY A 260 -12.18 -12.26 24.07
C GLY A 260 -12.13 -11.55 22.72
N ASN A 261 -11.46 -10.40 22.61
CA ASN A 261 -11.31 -9.68 21.35
C ASN A 261 -10.30 -10.40 20.45
N LYS A 262 -10.62 -10.53 19.17
CA LYS A 262 -9.85 -11.30 18.19
C LYS A 262 -8.86 -10.43 17.42
N ILE A 263 -7.76 -11.07 17.02
CA ILE A 263 -6.79 -10.54 16.08
C ILE A 263 -6.51 -11.64 15.06
N SER A 264 -6.49 -11.31 13.77
CA SER A 264 -6.16 -12.23 12.69
C SER A 264 -4.92 -11.75 11.94
N LEU A 265 -4.01 -12.69 11.65
CA LEU A 265 -2.91 -12.47 10.71
C LEU A 265 -2.99 -13.55 9.64
N ASP A 266 -3.02 -13.13 8.39
CA ASP A 266 -3.06 -14.04 7.25
C ASP A 266 -1.65 -14.37 6.79
N GLU A 267 -1.45 -15.59 6.33
CA GLU A 267 -0.27 -15.98 5.56
C GLU A 267 -0.19 -15.14 4.26
N ARG A 268 0.96 -14.50 4.00
CA ARG A 268 1.15 -13.62 2.83
C ARG A 268 2.34 -13.98 1.96
N VAL A 269 3.43 -14.44 2.57
CA VAL A 269 4.62 -14.85 1.85
C VAL A 269 5.13 -16.12 2.50
N ALA A 270 5.22 -17.20 1.73
CA ALA A 270 5.96 -18.39 2.10
C ALA A 270 7.20 -18.46 1.20
N ASP A 271 8.37 -18.32 1.78
CA ASP A 271 9.64 -18.61 1.10
C ASP A 271 10.17 -19.98 1.51
N GLU A 272 11.37 -20.34 1.03
CA GLU A 272 11.88 -21.67 1.29
C GLU A 272 12.09 -22.00 2.78
N ASN A 273 12.27 -20.98 3.62
CA ASN A 273 12.74 -21.10 4.99
C ASN A 273 11.78 -20.51 6.04
N SER A 274 10.79 -19.71 5.61
CA SER A 274 9.90 -18.99 6.50
C SER A 274 8.56 -18.63 5.87
N THR A 275 7.57 -18.48 6.75
CA THR A 275 6.24 -17.97 6.41
C THR A 275 6.03 -16.65 7.16
N THR A 276 5.62 -15.62 6.43
CA THR A 276 5.26 -14.30 6.97
C THR A 276 3.75 -14.16 7.02
N PHE A 277 3.26 -13.85 8.22
CA PHE A 277 1.88 -13.51 8.54
C PHE A 277 1.74 -12.01 8.75
N ILE A 278 0.66 -11.42 8.24
CA ILE A 278 0.41 -9.98 8.29
C ILE A 278 -0.99 -9.73 8.81
N TYR A 279 -1.09 -8.74 9.69
CA TYR A 279 -2.34 -8.26 10.27
C TYR A 279 -3.45 -8.06 9.23
N ASN A 280 -4.62 -8.60 9.54
CA ASN A 280 -5.82 -8.42 8.76
C ASN A 280 -6.88 -7.70 9.60
N LYS A 281 -7.14 -6.44 9.25
CA LYS A 281 -8.14 -5.61 9.93
C LYS A 281 -9.58 -6.11 9.80
N ASP A 282 -9.92 -6.80 8.71
CA ASP A 282 -11.31 -7.18 8.42
C ASP A 282 -11.76 -8.36 9.28
N PHE A 283 -10.80 -9.09 9.87
CA PHE A 283 -11.03 -10.21 10.78
C PHE A 283 -10.44 -9.97 12.18
N SER A 284 -10.16 -8.71 12.51
CA SER A 284 -9.65 -8.32 13.82
C SER A 284 -10.60 -7.33 14.50
N ASP A 285 -10.87 -7.54 15.79
CA ASP A 285 -11.66 -6.63 16.61
C ASP A 285 -10.81 -5.47 17.14
N LEU A 286 -9.49 -5.67 17.26
CA LEU A 286 -8.54 -4.71 17.82
C LEU A 286 -7.71 -4.03 16.74
N SER A 287 -7.61 -2.70 16.82
CA SER A 287 -6.69 -1.91 16.01
C SER A 287 -5.23 -2.10 16.41
N LEU A 288 -4.29 -1.69 15.55
CA LEU A 288 -2.85 -1.74 15.86
C LEU A 288 -2.49 -0.94 17.11
N ASP A 289 -3.17 0.18 17.36
CA ASP A 289 -2.95 1.02 18.55
C ASP A 289 -3.40 0.33 19.84
N GLU A 290 -4.46 -0.46 19.79
CA GLU A 290 -4.92 -1.23 20.94
C GLU A 290 -4.05 -2.47 21.23
N ILE A 291 -3.37 -2.97 20.19
CA ILE A 291 -2.46 -4.12 20.26
C ILE A 291 -1.07 -3.71 20.77
N LYS A 292 -0.58 -2.52 20.37
CA LYS A 292 0.82 -2.11 20.64
C LYS A 292 1.12 -1.84 22.11
N ASP A 293 0.14 -1.69 22.99
CA ASP A 293 0.34 -1.24 24.38
C ASP A 293 0.36 -2.38 25.41
N GLY A 294 1.32 -3.30 25.25
CA GLY A 294 1.63 -4.33 26.26
C GLY A 294 0.52 -5.34 26.52
N ARG A 295 -0.55 -5.32 25.71
CA ARG A 295 -1.67 -6.24 25.82
C ARG A 295 -1.20 -7.67 25.63
N LYS A 296 -1.55 -8.53 26.59
CA LYS A 296 -1.31 -9.97 26.49
C LYS A 296 -2.32 -10.60 25.55
N ILE A 297 -1.83 -11.31 24.54
CA ILE A 297 -2.62 -11.99 23.51
C ILE A 297 -2.23 -13.46 23.50
N ASN A 298 -3.22 -14.33 23.53
CA ASN A 298 -3.07 -15.77 23.36
C ASN A 298 -3.23 -16.09 21.88
N PHE A 299 -2.13 -16.45 21.22
CA PHE A 299 -2.11 -16.82 19.83
C PHE A 299 -2.27 -18.33 19.65
N THR A 300 -3.07 -18.69 18.65
CA THR A 300 -3.25 -20.03 18.13
C THR A 300 -2.76 -20.06 16.70
N LEU A 301 -1.76 -20.89 16.44
CA LEU A 301 -1.31 -21.24 15.10
C LEU A 301 -2.04 -22.51 14.68
N SER A 302 -2.84 -22.42 13.62
CA SER A 302 -3.59 -23.53 13.05
C SER A 302 -3.05 -23.87 11.67
N ARG A 303 -3.29 -25.08 11.20
CA ARG A 303 -2.85 -25.54 9.87
C ARG A 303 -3.91 -26.41 9.19
N SER A 304 -3.97 -26.36 7.87
CA SER A 304 -4.82 -27.21 7.02
C SER A 304 -3.97 -27.74 5.87
N LYS A 305 -4.19 -28.98 5.45
CA LYS A 305 -3.39 -29.58 4.36
C LYS A 305 -3.67 -28.84 3.06
N ILE A 306 -2.61 -28.58 2.29
CA ILE A 306 -2.76 -28.08 0.92
C ILE A 306 -3.57 -29.10 0.13
N ASN A 307 -4.53 -28.60 -0.64
CA ASN A 307 -5.40 -29.44 -1.44
C ASN A 307 -4.83 -29.61 -2.85
N GLU A 308 -4.33 -30.80 -3.15
CA GLU A 308 -3.75 -31.12 -4.46
C GLU A 308 -4.82 -31.41 -5.54
N ASN A 309 -6.07 -31.66 -5.12
CA ASN A 309 -7.13 -32.19 -5.98
C ASN A 309 -8.26 -31.20 -6.27
N SER A 310 -8.29 -30.05 -5.58
CA SER A 310 -9.29 -29.01 -5.77
C SER A 310 -8.62 -27.68 -6.11
N GLY A 311 -9.28 -26.80 -6.86
CA GLY A 311 -8.78 -25.44 -7.10
C GLY A 311 -8.75 -24.53 -5.85
N LYS A 312 -8.99 -25.07 -4.65
CA LYS A 312 -8.85 -24.36 -3.37
C LYS A 312 -7.45 -24.58 -2.81
N GLU A 313 -6.96 -23.59 -2.08
CA GLU A 313 -5.61 -23.62 -1.49
C GLU A 313 -5.44 -24.76 -0.45
N SER A 314 -6.49 -25.04 0.32
CA SER A 314 -6.48 -26.09 1.35
C SER A 314 -7.77 -26.90 1.40
N ASP A 315 -7.76 -27.98 2.18
CA ASP A 315 -8.95 -28.80 2.44
C ASP A 315 -9.97 -28.12 3.38
N GLY A 316 -9.62 -26.97 3.95
CA GLY A 316 -10.45 -26.15 4.84
C GLY A 316 -10.55 -26.69 6.28
N ASN A 317 -9.94 -27.84 6.58
CA ASN A 317 -9.95 -28.43 7.91
C ASN A 317 -8.75 -27.95 8.72
N PHE A 318 -8.89 -26.79 9.35
CA PHE A 318 -7.84 -26.22 10.19
C PHE A 318 -7.78 -26.90 11.55
N GLU A 319 -6.69 -27.62 11.81
CA GLU A 319 -6.36 -28.18 13.12
C GLU A 319 -5.41 -27.25 13.89
N LYS A 320 -5.53 -27.27 15.22
CA LYS A 320 -4.61 -26.53 16.10
C LYS A 320 -3.22 -27.15 16.03
N PHE A 321 -2.23 -26.35 15.63
CA PHE A 321 -0.84 -26.77 15.57
C PHE A 321 -0.04 -26.33 16.80
N ALA A 322 -0.24 -25.11 17.29
CA ALA A 322 0.43 -24.60 18.49
C ALA A 322 -0.34 -23.45 19.16
N GLU A 323 -0.02 -23.19 20.44
CA GLU A 323 -0.50 -22.04 21.21
C GLU A 323 0.65 -21.37 21.97
N PHE A 324 0.61 -20.04 22.03
CA PHE A 324 1.59 -19.24 22.77
C PHE A 324 1.00 -17.89 23.16
N SER A 325 1.39 -17.38 24.34
CA SER A 325 0.95 -16.06 24.82
C SER A 325 2.07 -15.05 24.68
N LEU A 326 1.80 -13.90 24.08
CA LEU A 326 2.79 -12.82 23.89
C LEU A 326 2.18 -11.46 24.21
N SER A 327 3.04 -10.51 24.52
CA SER A 327 2.71 -9.08 24.62
C SER A 327 3.82 -8.27 23.98
N ALA A 328 3.48 -7.12 23.39
CA ALA A 328 4.47 -6.19 22.87
C ALA A 328 5.35 -5.66 24.02
N LYS A 329 6.66 -5.70 23.84
CA LYS A 329 7.67 -5.13 24.74
C LYS A 329 8.23 -3.82 24.22
#